data_AF-A0AB39WRM8-F1
#
_entry.id   AF-A0AB39WRM8-F1
#
_cell.length_a   1.000
_cell.length_b   1.000
_cell.length_c   1.000
_cell.angle_alpha   90.00
_cell.angle_beta   90.00
_cell.angle_gamma   90.00
#
_symmetry.space_group_name_H-M   'P 1'
#
loop_
_entity.id
_entity.type
_entity.pdbx_description
1 polymer ?
#
loop_
_entity_poly.entity_id
_entity_poly.type
_entity_poly.pdbx_seq_one_letter_code
_entity_poly.pdbx_strand_id
1 'polypeptide(L)'
;MNQSVWIKPRLKPYALAAIPLLLVAGAVALAVHADDVFARPVDGVQTLVFLRHAEKPADGLGQLTCQGLNRAIDLATLLPQRYGKADYVFAANPSRQVEEGADDDAYSYVRPLMTINPSAIKLGLPINLEYSANDTRQLAKELTDDQYHSSTIYTAWSHGYLPELINSVASQALGQKTSLTEDWSGGDFDSLYVLTLTWKDGKASLLSRVDKQDLNNGSKACPT
;
A
#
# COMPACT_ATOMS: atom_id res chain seq x y z
N MET A 1 -57.04 -63.08 -2.91
CA MET A 1 -55.65 -63.26 -3.41
C MET A 1 -55.24 -61.96 -4.08
N ASN A 2 -54.34 -61.19 -3.47
CA ASN A 2 -53.83 -59.95 -4.02
C ASN A 2 -52.31 -60.13 -4.15
N GLN A 3 -51.78 -60.25 -5.38
CA GLN A 3 -50.34 -60.34 -5.61
C GLN A 3 -49.81 -58.98 -6.03
N SER A 4 -48.91 -58.45 -5.19
CA SER A 4 -48.11 -57.26 -5.43
C SER A 4 -46.98 -57.57 -6.41
N VAL A 5 -46.90 -56.80 -7.50
CA VAL A 5 -45.80 -56.86 -8.47
C VAL A 5 -44.67 -55.94 -8.01
N TRP A 6 -43.48 -56.51 -7.83
CA TRP A 6 -42.28 -55.79 -7.41
C TRP A 6 -41.42 -55.47 -8.65
N ILE A 7 -41.26 -54.18 -8.97
CA ILE A 7 -40.44 -53.73 -10.11
C ILE A 7 -39.05 -53.36 -9.60
N LYS A 8 -38.02 -54.10 -10.02
CA LYS A 8 -36.61 -53.73 -9.78
C LYS A 8 -36.15 -52.68 -10.80
N PRO A 9 -35.57 -51.54 -10.37
CA PRO A 9 -35.03 -50.57 -11.31
C PRO A 9 -33.71 -51.10 -11.91
N ARG A 10 -33.58 -50.98 -13.24
CA ARG A 10 -32.42 -51.43 -14.00
C ARG A 10 -31.52 -50.21 -14.26
N LEU A 11 -30.46 -50.05 -13.47
CA LEU A 11 -29.47 -48.98 -13.65
C LEU A 11 -28.61 -49.25 -14.90
N LYS A 12 -28.51 -48.25 -15.79
CA LYS A 12 -27.73 -48.31 -17.04
C LYS A 12 -26.23 -48.16 -16.76
N PRO A 13 -25.34 -48.90 -17.46
CA PRO A 13 -23.90 -48.97 -17.18
C PRO A 13 -23.15 -47.63 -17.30
N TYR A 14 -23.65 -46.67 -18.09
CA TYR A 14 -23.06 -45.33 -18.21
C TYR A 14 -23.19 -44.49 -16.92
N ALA A 15 -24.16 -44.79 -16.06
CA ALA A 15 -24.33 -44.10 -14.78
C ALA A 15 -23.23 -44.47 -13.75
N LEU A 16 -22.55 -45.61 -13.93
CA LEU A 16 -21.47 -46.07 -13.05
C LEU A 16 -20.11 -45.46 -13.39
N ALA A 17 -19.92 -44.97 -14.63
CA ALA A 17 -18.66 -44.35 -15.07
C ALA A 17 -18.61 -42.83 -14.83
N ALA A 18 -19.75 -42.15 -14.68
CA ALA A 18 -19.81 -40.71 -14.41
C ALA A 18 -19.42 -40.36 -12.96
N ILE A 19 -19.68 -41.28 -12.02
CA ILE A 19 -19.42 -41.11 -10.58
C ILE A 19 -17.91 -40.98 -10.26
N PRO A 20 -17.00 -41.85 -10.76
CA PRO A 20 -15.57 -41.71 -10.47
C PRO A 20 -14.97 -40.44 -11.10
N LEU A 21 -15.45 -39.99 -12.27
CA LEU A 21 -14.93 -38.76 -12.91
C LEU A 21 -15.33 -37.49 -12.13
N LEU A 22 -16.57 -37.42 -11.63
CA LEU A 22 -17.03 -36.32 -10.78
C LEU A 22 -16.32 -36.29 -9.41
N LEU A 23 -16.01 -37.46 -8.84
CA LEU A 23 -15.23 -37.56 -7.60
C LEU A 23 -13.79 -37.10 -7.77
N VAL A 24 -13.14 -37.45 -8.89
CA VAL A 24 -11.77 -36.98 -9.20
C VAL A 24 -11.76 -35.46 -9.42
N ALA A 25 -12.73 -34.90 -10.15
CA ALA A 25 -12.83 -33.46 -10.34
C ALA A 25 -13.08 -32.69 -9.02
N GLY A 26 -13.92 -33.22 -8.13
CA GLY A 26 -14.16 -32.66 -6.80
C GLY A 26 -12.93 -32.71 -5.89
N ALA A 27 -12.17 -33.81 -5.92
CA ALA A 27 -10.94 -33.96 -5.14
C ALA A 27 -9.83 -32.99 -5.60
N VAL A 28 -9.71 -32.75 -6.92
CA VAL A 28 -8.77 -31.77 -7.47
C VAL A 28 -9.18 -30.34 -7.09
N ALA A 29 -10.46 -29.99 -7.19
CA ALA A 29 -10.95 -28.66 -6.79
C ALA A 29 -10.74 -28.38 -5.29
N LEU A 30 -10.94 -29.38 -4.43
CA LEU A 30 -10.70 -29.28 -2.98
C LEU A 30 -9.21 -29.15 -2.65
N ALA A 31 -8.32 -29.84 -3.37
CA ALA A 31 -6.88 -29.72 -3.15
C ALA A 31 -6.37 -28.32 -3.53
N VAL A 32 -6.84 -27.74 -4.63
CA VAL A 32 -6.45 -26.39 -5.06
C VAL A 32 -6.94 -25.30 -4.10
N HIS A 33 -8.09 -25.47 -3.45
CA HIS A 33 -8.59 -24.52 -2.44
C HIS A 33 -8.01 -24.76 -1.03
N ALA A 34 -7.39 -25.91 -0.78
CA ALA A 34 -6.79 -26.20 0.52
C ALA A 34 -5.52 -25.37 0.75
N ASP A 35 -4.73 -25.14 -0.29
CA ASP A 35 -3.46 -24.39 -0.18
C ASP A 35 -3.68 -22.94 0.31
N ASP A 36 -4.75 -22.27 -0.13
CA ASP A 36 -5.12 -20.92 0.35
C ASP A 36 -5.65 -20.93 1.79
N VAL A 37 -6.30 -22.01 2.23
CA VAL A 37 -6.85 -22.14 3.59
C VAL A 37 -5.77 -22.53 4.61
N PHE A 38 -4.66 -23.14 4.16
CA PHE A 38 -3.53 -23.54 5.00
C PHE A 38 -2.29 -22.65 4.86
N ALA A 39 -2.35 -21.57 4.08
CA ALA A 39 -1.28 -20.58 4.03
C ALA A 39 -1.05 -20.02 5.44
N ARG A 40 0.15 -20.26 5.97
CA ARG A 40 0.54 -19.69 7.27
C ARG A 40 0.85 -18.21 7.06
N PRO A 41 0.40 -17.33 7.98
CA PRO A 41 0.76 -15.92 7.92
C PRO A 41 2.27 -15.74 7.83
N VAL A 42 2.70 -14.75 7.04
CA VAL A 42 4.12 -14.43 6.91
C VAL A 42 4.57 -13.68 8.16
N ASP A 43 5.52 -14.27 8.91
CA ASP A 43 6.23 -13.60 10.00
C ASP A 43 7.30 -12.66 9.41
N GLY A 44 7.54 -11.52 10.07
CA GLY A 44 8.55 -10.59 9.59
C GLY A 44 8.54 -9.25 10.30
N VAL A 45 9.50 -8.40 9.90
CA VAL A 45 9.52 -7.00 10.29
C VAL A 45 9.25 -6.16 9.05
N GLN A 46 8.18 -5.38 9.12
CA GLN A 46 7.78 -4.44 8.08
C GLN A 46 8.08 -3.02 8.54
N THR A 47 8.76 -2.23 7.70
CA THR A 47 9.04 -0.82 7.95
C THR A 47 8.33 0.05 6.92
N LEU A 48 7.34 0.81 7.36
CA LEU A 48 6.57 1.73 6.53
C LEU A 48 7.08 3.16 6.76
N VAL A 49 7.61 3.79 5.72
CA VAL A 49 8.11 5.16 5.76
C VAL A 49 7.17 6.06 4.97
N PHE A 50 6.35 6.83 5.69
CA PHE A 50 5.43 7.79 5.10
C PHE A 50 6.08 9.17 5.04
N LEU A 51 5.92 9.82 3.90
CA LEU A 51 6.38 11.18 3.68
C LEU A 51 5.34 11.96 2.88
N ARG A 52 5.24 13.26 3.16
CA ARG A 52 4.51 14.17 2.29
C ARG A 52 5.29 14.37 0.99
N HIS A 53 4.60 14.66 -0.10
CA HIS A 53 5.22 15.29 -1.26
C HIS A 53 6.09 16.49 -0.88
N ALA A 54 7.14 16.76 -1.65
CA ALA A 54 8.07 17.86 -1.45
C ALA A 54 7.46 19.25 -1.75
N GLU A 55 8.25 20.30 -1.59
CA GLU A 55 7.85 21.70 -1.69
C GLU A 55 7.11 22.02 -3.00
N LYS A 56 5.94 22.66 -2.89
CA LYS A 56 5.07 23.05 -4.00
C LYS A 56 5.04 24.58 -4.22
N PRO A 57 4.71 25.06 -5.42
CA PRO A 57 4.45 26.48 -5.65
C PRO A 57 3.33 27.00 -4.76
N ALA A 58 3.38 28.27 -4.38
CA ALA A 58 2.31 28.92 -3.62
C ALA A 58 0.97 28.83 -4.37
N ASP A 59 1.00 29.06 -5.68
CA ASP A 59 -0.17 29.03 -6.57
C ASP A 59 -0.70 27.62 -6.85
N GLY A 60 -0.08 26.56 -6.31
CA GLY A 60 -0.72 25.25 -6.30
C GLY A 60 -0.87 24.55 -7.66
N LEU A 61 0.17 24.52 -8.49
CA LEU A 61 0.08 24.02 -9.88
C LEU A 61 0.04 22.49 -10.06
N GLY A 62 -0.41 21.72 -9.05
CA GLY A 62 -0.25 20.24 -9.02
C GLY A 62 1.20 19.73 -9.04
N GLN A 63 2.18 20.63 -9.09
CA GLN A 63 3.61 20.37 -9.36
C GLN A 63 4.52 20.74 -8.17
N LEU A 64 5.77 20.26 -8.17
CA LEU A 64 6.85 20.65 -7.26
C LEU A 64 7.53 21.95 -7.71
N THR A 65 8.16 22.66 -6.77
CA THR A 65 9.14 23.72 -7.07
C THR A 65 10.50 23.12 -7.40
N CYS A 66 11.44 23.94 -7.90
CA CYS A 66 12.85 23.56 -8.00
C CYS A 66 13.41 23.05 -6.64
N GLN A 67 13.04 23.69 -5.53
CA GLN A 67 13.42 23.25 -4.19
C GLN A 67 12.87 21.85 -3.87
N GLY A 68 11.60 21.61 -4.20
CA GLY A 68 10.97 20.30 -4.01
C GLY A 68 11.61 19.21 -4.87
N LEU A 69 12.01 19.55 -6.10
CA LEU A 69 12.77 18.64 -6.96
C LEU A 69 14.16 18.31 -6.38
N ASN A 70 14.88 19.30 -5.83
CA ASN A 70 16.15 19.06 -5.15
C ASN A 70 15.96 18.12 -3.94
N ARG A 71 14.95 18.37 -3.10
CA ARG A 71 14.60 17.47 -1.99
C ARG A 71 14.32 16.06 -2.48
N ALA A 72 13.56 15.91 -3.57
CA ALA A 72 13.25 14.60 -4.16
C ALA A 72 14.52 13.84 -4.59
N ILE A 73 15.50 14.54 -5.17
CA ILE A 73 16.80 13.98 -5.55
C ILE A 73 17.59 13.55 -4.30
N ASP A 74 17.62 14.37 -3.25
CA ASP A 74 18.31 14.07 -2.00
C ASP A 74 17.69 12.86 -1.27
N LEU A 75 16.36 12.73 -1.31
CA LEU A 75 15.62 11.59 -0.75
C LEU A 75 16.04 10.24 -1.35
N ALA A 76 16.47 10.21 -2.62
CA ALA A 76 16.99 9.00 -3.25
C ALA A 76 18.26 8.46 -2.56
N THR A 77 18.98 9.33 -1.85
CA THR A 77 20.14 8.93 -1.04
C THR A 77 19.77 8.77 0.42
N LEU A 78 18.98 9.69 0.97
CA LEU A 78 18.65 9.73 2.39
C LEU A 78 17.83 8.53 2.85
N LEU A 79 16.76 8.16 2.12
CA LEU A 79 15.86 7.10 2.56
C LEU A 79 16.58 5.74 2.67
N PRO A 80 17.36 5.28 1.65
CA PRO A 80 18.06 4.01 1.75
C PRO A 80 19.17 4.00 2.80
N GLN A 81 19.81 5.15 3.05
CA GLN A 81 20.82 5.27 4.11
C GLN A 81 20.20 5.11 5.51
N ARG A 82 18.98 5.61 5.72
CA ARG A 82 18.35 5.62 7.04
C ARG A 82 17.51 4.38 7.32
N TYR A 83 16.83 3.83 6.31
CA TYR A 83 15.86 2.75 6.48
C TYR A 83 16.21 1.46 5.72
N GLY A 84 17.36 1.43 5.03
CA GLY A 84 17.69 0.36 4.09
C GLY A 84 16.92 0.53 2.78
N LYS A 85 17.29 -0.23 1.74
CA LYS A 85 16.60 -0.17 0.44
C LYS A 85 15.13 -0.52 0.62
N ALA A 86 14.25 0.21 -0.07
CA ALA A 86 12.86 -0.21 -0.16
C ALA A 86 12.76 -1.51 -0.97
N ASP A 87 11.75 -2.31 -0.64
CA ASP A 87 11.26 -3.42 -1.46
C ASP A 87 10.08 -2.97 -2.32
N TYR A 88 9.30 -1.99 -1.83
CA TYR A 88 8.13 -1.43 -2.52
C TYR A 88 8.05 0.09 -2.39
N VAL A 89 7.49 0.73 -3.41
CA VAL A 89 7.32 2.19 -3.45
C VAL A 89 5.88 2.53 -3.86
N PHE A 90 5.24 3.41 -3.10
CA PHE A 90 3.89 3.90 -3.36
C PHE A 90 3.88 5.43 -3.51
N ALA A 91 3.00 5.90 -4.39
CA ALA A 91 2.64 7.31 -4.45
C ALA A 91 1.17 7.48 -4.83
N ALA A 92 0.58 8.62 -4.48
CA ALA A 92 -0.79 8.92 -4.88
C ALA A 92 -0.93 8.97 -6.40
N ASN A 93 -2.02 8.38 -6.91
CA ASN A 93 -2.34 8.37 -8.33
C ASN A 93 -2.41 9.80 -8.90
N PRO A 94 -1.57 10.14 -9.91
CA PRO A 94 -1.51 11.49 -10.47
C PRO A 94 -2.72 11.84 -11.35
N SER A 95 -3.60 10.89 -11.67
CA SER A 95 -4.83 11.16 -12.43
C SER A 95 -5.83 12.00 -11.63
N ARG A 96 -5.76 11.93 -10.30
CA ARG A 96 -6.53 12.80 -9.39
C ARG A 96 -6.22 14.27 -9.69
N GLN A 97 -7.26 15.07 -9.76
CA GLN A 97 -7.14 16.52 -9.81
C GLN A 97 -7.10 17.11 -8.40
N VAL A 98 -6.31 18.16 -8.24
CA VAL A 98 -6.34 19.04 -7.07
C VAL A 98 -6.76 20.44 -7.54
N GLU A 99 -7.72 21.03 -6.86
CA GLU A 99 -8.17 22.41 -7.09
C GLU A 99 -7.34 23.32 -6.20
N GLU A 100 -6.52 24.18 -6.81
CA GLU A 100 -5.67 25.13 -6.10
C GLU A 100 -5.37 26.37 -6.97
N GLY A 101 -4.81 27.40 -6.36
CA GLY A 101 -4.48 28.66 -7.04
C GLY A 101 -5.53 29.74 -6.74
N ALA A 102 -5.37 30.92 -7.33
CA ALA A 102 -6.29 32.04 -7.08
C ALA A 102 -7.69 31.79 -7.68
N ASP A 103 -7.74 30.98 -8.73
CA ASP A 103 -8.94 30.69 -9.53
C ASP A 103 -9.47 29.26 -9.31
N ASP A 104 -8.93 28.52 -8.33
CA ASP A 104 -9.27 27.11 -8.03
C ASP A 104 -9.19 26.18 -9.26
N ASP A 105 -8.18 26.40 -10.12
CA ASP A 105 -7.94 25.58 -11.30
C ASP A 105 -7.62 24.12 -10.92
N ALA A 106 -8.11 23.19 -11.74
CA ALA A 106 -7.85 21.77 -11.58
C ALA A 106 -6.52 21.36 -12.23
N TYR A 107 -5.59 20.84 -11.41
CA TYR A 107 -4.31 20.31 -11.86
C TYR A 107 -4.13 18.84 -11.51
N SER A 108 -3.48 18.06 -12.37
CA SER A 108 -3.05 16.70 -12.04
C SER A 108 -2.13 16.70 -10.82
N TYR A 109 -2.43 15.87 -9.84
CA TYR A 109 -1.73 15.82 -8.56
C TYR A 109 -0.42 15.01 -8.64
N VAL A 110 0.54 15.50 -9.44
CA VAL A 110 1.80 14.79 -9.75
C VAL A 110 2.84 14.85 -8.64
N ARG A 111 2.67 15.73 -7.65
CA ARG A 111 3.69 15.99 -6.59
C ARG A 111 4.16 14.74 -5.85
N PRO A 112 3.28 13.84 -5.37
CA PRO A 112 3.74 12.67 -4.62
C PRO A 112 4.59 11.73 -5.48
N LEU A 113 4.16 11.48 -6.72
CA LEU A 113 4.93 10.73 -7.70
C LEU A 113 6.29 11.38 -7.93
N MET A 114 6.35 12.67 -8.23
CA MET A 114 7.62 13.36 -8.50
C MET A 114 8.56 13.42 -7.30
N THR A 115 8.02 13.37 -6.08
CA THR A 115 8.82 13.36 -4.85
C THR A 115 9.57 12.05 -4.66
N ILE A 116 8.92 10.91 -4.95
CA ILE A 116 9.50 9.59 -4.69
C ILE A 116 10.19 8.98 -5.92
N ASN A 117 9.90 9.48 -7.12
CA ASN A 117 10.40 8.93 -8.37
C ASN A 117 11.94 8.84 -8.42
N PRO A 118 12.74 9.84 -7.98
CA PRO A 118 14.19 9.68 -7.95
C PRO A 118 14.67 8.50 -7.08
N SER A 119 14.01 8.27 -5.94
CA SER A 119 14.29 7.12 -5.06
C SER A 119 13.96 5.80 -5.75
N ALA A 120 12.80 5.70 -6.41
CA ALA A 120 12.40 4.50 -7.14
C ALA A 120 13.36 4.19 -8.30
N ILE A 121 13.74 5.20 -9.09
CA ILE A 121 14.72 5.08 -10.19
C ILE A 121 16.05 4.55 -9.65
N LYS A 122 16.58 5.13 -8.58
CA LYS A 122 17.87 4.74 -8.01
C LYS A 122 17.86 3.31 -7.45
N LEU A 123 16.71 2.85 -6.97
CA LEU A 123 16.52 1.49 -6.46
C LEU A 123 16.14 0.48 -7.56
N GLY A 124 15.78 0.95 -8.76
CA GLY A 124 15.32 0.09 -9.87
C GLY A 124 13.93 -0.51 -9.62
N LEU A 125 13.05 0.19 -8.89
CA LEU A 125 11.74 -0.29 -8.48
C LEU A 125 10.60 0.38 -9.26
N PRO A 126 9.50 -0.35 -9.56
CA PRO A 126 8.27 0.28 -9.99
C PRO A 126 7.63 1.08 -8.85
N ILE A 127 6.72 1.99 -9.20
CA ILE A 127 5.91 2.75 -8.25
C ILE A 127 4.47 2.27 -8.38
N ASN A 128 3.87 1.78 -7.30
CA ASN A 128 2.44 1.52 -7.26
C ASN A 128 1.69 2.87 -7.19
N LEU A 129 0.80 3.09 -8.17
CA LEU A 129 0.00 4.30 -8.35
C LEU A 129 -1.50 3.99 -8.37
N GLU A 130 -1.93 2.83 -7.87
CA GLU A 130 -3.31 2.37 -7.96
C GLU A 130 -4.27 3.23 -7.12
N TYR A 131 -3.78 3.80 -6.02
CA TYR A 131 -4.59 4.49 -5.01
C TYR A 131 -4.55 6.01 -5.17
N SER A 132 -5.72 6.67 -5.19
CA SER A 132 -5.82 8.13 -5.15
C SER A 132 -5.54 8.66 -3.73
N ALA A 133 -5.22 9.95 -3.61
CA ALA A 133 -4.82 10.55 -2.33
C ALA A 133 -5.81 10.33 -1.16
N ASN A 134 -7.11 10.15 -1.45
CA ASN A 134 -8.17 9.92 -0.48
C ASN A 134 -8.55 8.43 -0.30
N ASP A 135 -7.90 7.50 -1.00
CA ASP A 135 -8.12 6.04 -0.88
C ASP A 135 -7.36 5.44 0.31
N THR A 136 -7.26 6.19 1.40
CA THR A 136 -6.44 5.91 2.58
C THR A 136 -6.75 4.56 3.21
N ARG A 137 -8.02 4.16 3.29
CA ARG A 137 -8.43 2.86 3.84
C ARG A 137 -8.07 1.68 2.94
N GLN A 138 -8.12 1.88 1.62
CA GLN A 138 -7.81 0.83 0.64
C GLN A 138 -6.30 0.61 0.60
N LEU A 139 -5.52 1.70 0.55
CA LEU A 139 -4.07 1.63 0.67
C LEU A 139 -3.64 1.07 2.04
N ALA A 140 -4.32 1.42 3.13
CA ALA A 140 -4.02 0.82 4.43
C ALA A 140 -4.24 -0.69 4.44
N LYS A 141 -5.27 -1.19 3.74
CA LYS A 141 -5.51 -2.63 3.58
C LYS A 141 -4.41 -3.29 2.78
N GLU A 142 -4.00 -2.65 1.68
CA GLU A 142 -2.87 -3.11 0.86
C GLU A 142 -1.60 -3.21 1.71
N LEU A 143 -1.22 -2.13 2.39
CA LEU A 143 0.01 -2.07 3.17
C LEU A 143 0.03 -3.03 4.37
N THR A 144 -1.09 -3.61 4.78
CA THR A 144 -1.16 -4.62 5.85
C THR A 144 -1.42 -6.02 5.33
N ASP A 145 -1.28 -6.25 4.02
CA ASP A 145 -1.37 -7.58 3.43
C ASP A 145 -0.10 -8.41 3.73
N ASP A 146 -0.28 -9.73 3.87
CA ASP A 146 0.77 -10.69 4.23
C ASP A 146 2.01 -10.59 3.32
N GLN A 147 1.85 -10.24 2.04
CA GLN A 147 2.95 -10.07 1.10
C GLN A 147 3.98 -9.00 1.54
N TYR A 148 3.60 -8.09 2.44
CA TYR A 148 4.43 -6.97 2.90
C TYR A 148 5.07 -7.17 4.27
N HIS A 149 4.76 -8.24 5.00
CA HIS A 149 5.14 -8.41 6.41
C HIS A 149 6.65 -8.45 6.67
N SER A 150 7.48 -8.66 5.65
CA SER A 150 8.94 -8.64 5.74
C SER A 150 9.57 -7.68 4.73
N SER A 151 9.09 -6.42 4.70
CA SER A 151 9.53 -5.43 3.71
C SER A 151 9.74 -4.01 4.27
N THR A 152 10.58 -3.24 3.60
CA THR A 152 10.66 -1.78 3.74
C THR A 152 9.89 -1.11 2.62
N ILE A 153 8.96 -0.22 2.95
CA ILE A 153 8.08 0.45 2.00
C ILE A 153 8.19 1.97 2.14
N TYR A 154 8.38 2.66 1.01
CA TYR A 154 8.34 4.12 0.98
C TYR A 154 7.03 4.61 0.35
N THR A 155 6.35 5.54 1.02
CA THR A 155 5.02 6.01 0.60
C THR A 155 4.98 7.54 0.59
N ALA A 156 5.02 8.15 -0.60
CA ALA A 156 4.86 9.59 -0.76
C ALA A 156 3.39 9.98 -0.98
N TRP A 157 2.89 10.93 -0.19
CA TRP A 157 1.45 11.21 -0.12
C TRP A 157 1.09 12.68 0.09
N SER A 158 -0.21 12.97 0.23
CA SER A 158 -0.74 14.28 0.60
C SER A 158 -0.77 14.47 2.11
N HIS A 159 -0.34 15.64 2.60
CA HIS A 159 -0.39 15.95 4.03
C HIS A 159 -1.81 15.88 4.61
N GLY A 160 -2.83 16.31 3.85
CA GLY A 160 -4.21 16.29 4.32
C GLY A 160 -4.79 14.88 4.50
N TYR A 161 -4.16 13.86 3.92
CA TYR A 161 -4.63 12.46 4.00
C TYR A 161 -3.66 11.54 4.73
N LEU A 162 -2.43 11.99 5.01
CA LEU A 162 -1.43 11.20 5.74
C LEU A 162 -1.91 10.79 7.15
N PRO A 163 -2.53 11.67 7.96
CA PRO A 163 -3.04 11.27 9.27
C PRO A 163 -4.06 10.14 9.19
N GLU A 164 -5.03 10.22 8.27
CA GLU A 164 -6.02 9.17 8.07
C GLU A 164 -5.37 7.87 7.61
N LEU A 165 -4.42 7.92 6.67
CA LEU A 165 -3.69 6.74 6.18
C LEU A 165 -2.90 6.06 7.30
N ILE A 166 -2.09 6.81 8.05
CA ILE A 166 -1.26 6.28 9.15
C ILE A 166 -2.13 5.63 10.23
N ASN A 167 -3.22 6.30 10.64
CA ASN A 167 -4.15 5.78 11.62
C ASN A 167 -4.92 4.54 11.10
N SER A 168 -5.25 4.51 9.81
CA SER A 168 -5.89 3.36 9.17
C SER A 168 -4.96 2.15 9.14
N VAL A 169 -3.68 2.33 8.77
CA VAL A 169 -2.67 1.27 8.79
C VAL A 169 -2.50 0.73 10.21
N ALA A 170 -2.32 1.61 11.20
CA ALA A 170 -2.18 1.21 12.60
C ALA A 170 -3.41 0.45 13.11
N SER A 171 -4.61 0.91 12.74
CA SER A 171 -5.86 0.27 13.16
C SER A 171 -6.03 -1.11 12.52
N GLN A 172 -5.67 -1.26 11.25
CA GLN A 172 -5.72 -2.55 10.55
C GLN A 172 -4.70 -3.53 11.11
N ALA A 173 -3.44 -3.12 11.26
CA ALA A 173 -2.38 -3.98 11.77
C ALA A 173 -2.62 -4.46 13.21
N LEU A 174 -3.19 -3.61 14.07
CA LEU A 174 -3.46 -3.95 15.47
C LEU A 174 -4.85 -4.58 15.69
N GLY A 175 -5.71 -4.63 14.67
CA GLY A 175 -7.08 -5.14 14.80
C GLY A 175 -8.00 -4.32 15.72
N GLN A 176 -7.64 -3.07 16.04
CA GLN A 176 -8.41 -2.18 16.90
C GLN A 176 -8.22 -0.72 16.49
N LYS A 177 -9.23 0.13 16.74
CA LYS A 177 -9.14 1.57 16.43
C LYS A 177 -7.94 2.19 17.15
N THR A 178 -7.04 2.77 16.36
CA THR A 178 -5.79 3.36 16.83
C THR A 178 -5.60 4.73 16.18
N SER A 179 -5.29 5.74 17.00
CA SER A 179 -4.99 7.10 16.54
C SER A 179 -3.58 7.46 16.98
N LEU A 180 -2.67 7.66 16.03
CA LEU A 180 -1.27 7.97 16.28
C LEU A 180 -0.91 9.41 15.93
N THR A 181 -1.64 10.01 15.00
CA THR A 181 -1.45 11.41 14.58
C THR A 181 -2.78 12.00 14.13
N GLU A 182 -3.00 13.28 14.42
CA GLU A 182 -4.26 13.98 14.09
C GLU A 182 -4.09 14.96 12.94
N ASP A 183 -2.89 15.49 12.73
CA ASP A 183 -2.62 16.50 11.72
C ASP A 183 -1.22 16.32 11.10
N TRP A 184 -1.07 16.85 9.89
CA TRP A 184 0.21 17.07 9.25
C TRP A 184 0.23 18.50 8.70
N SER A 185 0.98 19.37 9.38
CA SER A 185 1.06 20.79 9.04
C SER A 185 1.36 21.01 7.55
N GLY A 186 0.59 21.90 6.91
CA GLY A 186 0.77 22.25 5.51
C GLY A 186 2.12 22.89 5.18
N GLY A 187 2.91 23.32 6.17
CA GLY A 187 4.30 23.77 5.98
C GLY A 187 5.36 22.71 6.24
N ASP A 188 4.98 21.53 6.74
CA ASP A 188 5.91 20.47 7.09
C ASP A 188 6.18 19.57 5.87
N PHE A 189 7.32 19.80 5.23
CA PHE A 189 7.85 18.98 4.13
C PHE A 189 8.93 18.01 4.60
N ASP A 190 9.29 18.07 5.89
CA ASP A 190 10.52 17.48 6.42
C ASP A 190 10.28 16.27 7.30
N SER A 191 9.10 16.16 7.91
CA SER A 191 8.76 14.97 8.70
C SER A 191 8.72 13.70 7.85
N LEU A 192 9.16 12.61 8.47
CA LEU A 192 8.94 11.23 8.03
C LEU A 192 8.21 10.53 9.16
N TYR A 193 7.04 9.95 8.87
CA TYR A 193 6.34 9.13 9.84
C TYR A 193 6.69 7.67 9.59
N VAL A 194 7.27 7.01 10.58
CA VAL A 194 7.77 5.64 10.43
C VAL A 194 7.00 4.72 11.34
N LEU A 195 6.37 3.70 10.74
CA LEU A 195 5.79 2.58 11.46
C LEU A 195 6.70 1.37 11.29
N THR A 196 7.05 0.71 12.38
CA THR A 196 7.68 -0.61 12.35
C THR A 196 6.69 -1.61 12.92
N LEU A 197 6.22 -2.52 12.06
CA LEU A 197 5.30 -3.60 12.42
C LEU A 197 6.11 -4.90 12.53
N THR A 198 6.04 -5.56 13.68
CA THR A 198 6.60 -6.90 13.85
C THR A 198 5.44 -7.90 13.82
N TRP A 199 5.37 -8.66 12.74
CA TRP A 199 4.35 -9.66 12.46
C TRP A 199 4.76 -11.02 12.98
N LYS A 200 3.87 -11.65 13.75
CA LYS A 200 4.02 -13.01 14.25
C LYS A 200 2.67 -13.71 14.33
N ASP A 201 2.54 -14.85 13.68
CA ASP A 201 1.32 -15.67 13.65
C ASP A 201 0.07 -14.83 13.28
N GLY A 202 0.22 -13.94 12.28
CA GLY A 202 -0.85 -13.07 11.77
C GLY A 202 -1.21 -11.89 12.68
N LYS A 203 -0.41 -11.61 13.72
CA LYS A 203 -0.61 -10.48 14.63
C LYS A 203 0.58 -9.53 14.56
N ALA A 204 0.31 -8.23 14.47
CA ALA A 204 1.34 -7.21 14.55
C ALA A 204 1.49 -6.66 15.96
N SER A 205 2.73 -6.33 16.32
CA SER A 205 3.05 -5.28 17.29
C SER A 205 3.58 -4.07 16.55
N LEU A 206 3.33 -2.86 17.07
CA LEU A 206 3.61 -1.61 16.39
C LEU A 206 4.52 -0.70 17.20
N LEU A 207 5.58 -0.21 16.57
CA LEU A 207 6.37 0.93 17.00
C LEU A 207 6.16 2.10 16.03
N SER A 208 5.82 3.28 16.55
CA SER A 208 5.71 4.51 15.75
C SER A 208 6.77 5.53 16.16
N ARG A 209 7.27 6.29 15.19
CA ARG A 209 8.15 7.43 15.43
C ARG A 209 8.02 8.46 14.31
N VAL A 210 8.44 9.68 14.61
CA VAL A 210 8.57 10.76 13.63
C VAL A 210 10.03 11.16 13.56
N ASP A 211 10.62 11.03 12.38
CA ASP A 211 11.98 11.45 12.07
C ASP A 211 11.95 12.73 11.22
N LYS A 212 13.11 13.40 11.08
CA LYS A 212 13.28 14.58 10.22
C LYS A 212 14.21 14.30 9.06
N GLN A 213 13.83 14.69 7.84
CA GLN A 213 14.71 14.58 6.67
C GLN A 213 15.93 15.51 6.83
N ASP A 214 15.79 16.60 7.59
CA ASP A 214 16.83 17.62 7.74
C ASP A 214 17.22 18.26 6.39
N LEU A 215 16.26 18.37 5.47
CA LEU A 215 16.43 18.92 4.12
C LEU A 215 15.73 20.29 3.94
N ASN A 216 15.20 20.86 5.03
CA ASN A 216 14.65 22.21 5.03
C ASN A 216 15.66 23.26 4.57
N ASN A 217 15.17 24.32 3.94
CA ASN A 217 15.97 25.43 3.42
C ASN A 217 16.99 25.04 2.32
N GLY A 218 16.74 23.92 1.61
CA GLY A 218 17.51 23.53 0.43
C GLY A 218 17.48 24.57 -0.70
N SER A 219 18.34 24.36 -1.70
CA SER A 219 18.48 25.28 -2.85
C SER A 219 17.15 25.49 -3.58
N LYS A 220 16.85 26.75 -3.93
CA LYS A 220 15.69 27.12 -4.75
C LYS A 220 15.99 27.14 -6.25
N ALA A 221 17.25 27.02 -6.64
CA ALA A 221 17.62 26.87 -8.05
C ALA A 221 17.31 25.45 -8.52
N CYS A 222 16.85 25.30 -9.76
CA CYS A 222 16.63 23.97 -10.34
C CYS A 222 17.95 23.22 -10.51
N PRO A 223 17.95 21.89 -10.37
CA PRO A 223 19.15 21.08 -10.59
C PRO A 223 19.62 21.22 -12.05
N THR A 224 20.94 21.26 -12.24
CA THR A 224 21.63 21.39 -13.55
C THR A 224 22.30 20.11 -13.96
#